data_AF-A0A922CIM3-F1
#
_entry.id   AF-A0A922CIM3-F1
#
_cell.length_a   1.000
_cell.length_b   1.000
_cell.length_c   1.000
_cell.angle_alpha   90.00
_cell.angle_beta   90.00
_cell.angle_gamma   90.00
#
_symmetry.space_group_name_H-M   'P 1'
#
loop_
_entity.id
_entity.type
_entity.pdbx_description
1 polymer ?
#
loop_
_entity_poly.entity_id
_entity_poly.type
_entity_poly.pdbx_seq_one_letter_code
_entity_poly.pdbx_strand_id
1 'polypeptide(L)'
;MGVCVSCRRRERKAPEKRSVPGAGGPAKGAAAELLPRRVNRLTAMANSMSNIKMTNPIKGIVSKRRIRYTKHGFNLDLAYITDRLIAMGFPAEKLEAVYRNHIDEVNRFLEKMHKDHYKIYNLCWERSYDSSKFQGNVAKYAFKDHMPPNIELIQPFCEDVHKWLSTDSRNVAAVHCKAGKGRTGTMVCCYLLYSGQMATADEALKFYGTKRTLDEKGMIYLFLDISSRRYVEYYAALLRSGVQYRATKVHVRSLVLSPAPPALNGSHSAPELAISQAHPPFKTPSGCQEVSRTETGLRVHLTHCTPLYGDVRVDVYNKPKLKMGKEKMFHFWFNTFFVASELAEGAQRVTPLPDSQYRPNLETFKLTLNKWQLDDAHKDKQHKNYSPDFKSSRFVAHAESRAASAASSSASSCSEPDTEPDAHWDSGEHARPRGRCASAWAATGSCRPTTPTTRNYAHAPAAAPLHAAPNLSILINDHMLLSCESTYL
;
A
#
# COMPACT_ATOMS: atom_id res chain seq x y z
N MET A 1 -54.04 30.62 31.96
CA MET A 1 -54.82 29.82 32.93
C MET A 1 -54.42 28.36 32.72
N GLY A 2 -54.18 27.48 33.70
CA GLY A 2 -54.06 27.64 35.17
C GLY A 2 -52.87 26.80 35.72
N VAL A 3 -52.73 26.64 37.04
CA VAL A 3 -51.48 26.16 37.70
C VAL A 3 -51.75 25.01 38.71
N CYS A 4 -50.66 24.34 39.15
CA CYS A 4 -50.46 23.52 40.37
C CYS A 4 -50.48 21.97 40.26
N VAL A 5 -49.78 21.19 41.12
CA VAL A 5 -48.37 21.28 41.63
C VAL A 5 -47.98 19.99 42.40
N SER A 6 -46.79 19.41 42.13
CA SER A 6 -45.94 18.56 43.02
C SER A 6 -44.77 17.97 42.19
N CYS A 7 -43.47 18.14 42.46
CA CYS A 7 -42.62 17.77 43.63
C CYS A 7 -42.36 16.24 43.76
N ARG A 8 -41.12 15.74 43.97
CA ARG A 8 -39.82 16.40 44.31
C ARG A 8 -38.61 15.56 43.84
N ARG A 9 -37.51 16.22 43.44
CA ARG A 9 -36.14 15.63 43.37
C ARG A 9 -35.52 15.50 44.78
N ARG A 10 -34.53 14.61 44.96
CA ARG A 10 -33.45 14.74 45.96
C ARG A 10 -32.11 14.25 45.40
N GLU A 11 -31.01 14.89 45.82
CA GLU A 11 -29.63 14.58 45.42
C GLU A 11 -28.68 14.94 46.59
N ARG A 12 -27.60 14.16 46.78
CA ARG A 12 -26.42 14.36 47.67
C ARG A 12 -26.63 14.68 49.19
N LYS A 13 -25.96 13.91 50.06
CA LYS A 13 -24.64 14.25 50.66
C LYS A 13 -24.21 13.18 51.68
N ALA A 14 -22.93 13.20 52.07
CA ALA A 14 -22.35 12.42 53.16
C ALA A 14 -21.87 13.35 54.31
N PRO A 15 -21.71 12.84 55.54
CA PRO A 15 -20.93 13.48 56.61
C PRO A 15 -19.78 12.58 57.14
N GLU A 16 -19.16 12.99 58.26
CA GLU A 16 -17.77 12.68 58.64
C GLU A 16 -17.62 12.03 60.05
N LYS A 17 -16.38 11.79 60.50
CA LYS A 17 -16.00 11.08 61.75
C LYS A 17 -16.07 11.94 63.01
N ARG A 18 -16.37 11.33 64.18
CA ARG A 18 -15.63 11.53 65.46
C ARG A 18 -15.91 10.40 66.49
N SER A 19 -15.49 10.55 67.75
CA SER A 19 -14.84 9.48 68.54
C SER A 19 -15.12 9.44 70.05
N VAL A 20 -15.14 8.21 70.65
CA VAL A 20 -14.63 7.87 72.03
C VAL A 20 -15.49 8.42 73.22
N PRO A 21 -15.51 7.89 74.49
CA PRO A 21 -14.62 6.92 75.20
C PRO A 21 -15.26 5.75 76.02
N GLY A 22 -14.38 4.90 76.59
CA GLY A 22 -14.59 4.18 77.88
C GLY A 22 -14.99 2.69 77.79
N ALA A 23 -14.63 1.81 78.74
CA ALA A 23 -13.67 1.88 79.86
C ALA A 23 -13.34 0.44 80.38
N GLY A 24 -12.27 0.23 81.15
CA GLY A 24 -12.05 -1.00 81.95
C GLY A 24 -10.62 -1.54 82.06
N GLY A 25 -10.20 -1.85 83.30
CA GLY A 25 -9.04 -2.67 83.71
C GLY A 25 -9.36 -3.30 85.09
N PRO A 26 -8.41 -3.79 85.93
CA PRO A 26 -6.94 -3.83 85.77
C PRO A 26 -6.31 -5.20 86.21
N ALA A 27 -5.06 -5.19 86.73
CA ALA A 27 -4.30 -6.28 87.42
C ALA A 27 -3.49 -7.27 86.52
N LYS A 28 -2.28 -7.76 86.91
CA LYS A 28 -1.40 -7.51 88.08
C LYS A 28 0.07 -8.01 87.83
N GLY A 29 1.10 -7.22 88.18
CA GLY A 29 2.51 -7.63 88.46
C GLY A 29 3.39 -8.15 87.30
N ALA A 30 4.71 -8.38 87.43
CA ALA A 30 5.76 -7.86 88.35
C ALA A 30 7.19 -8.30 87.87
N ALA A 31 8.28 -7.61 88.29
CA ALA A 31 9.73 -7.92 88.05
C ALA A 31 10.23 -7.87 86.58
N ALA A 32 11.39 -7.29 86.19
CA ALA A 32 12.83 -7.53 86.48
C ALA A 32 13.40 -8.82 85.79
N GLU A 33 14.62 -8.90 85.22
CA GLU A 33 15.80 -8.01 85.21
C GLU A 33 16.81 -8.34 84.06
N LEU A 34 17.68 -7.39 83.68
CA LEU A 34 19.03 -7.51 83.02
C LEU A 34 19.26 -8.25 81.66
N LEU A 35 20.48 -8.05 81.11
CA LEU A 35 21.02 -8.51 79.80
C LEU A 35 22.14 -9.55 79.96
N PRO A 36 22.50 -10.34 78.92
CA PRO A 36 23.75 -10.01 78.18
C PRO A 36 23.80 -10.40 76.67
N ARG A 37 24.88 -10.03 75.98
CA ARG A 37 25.21 -10.38 74.57
C ARG A 37 26.30 -11.47 74.47
N ARG A 38 26.18 -12.42 73.51
CA ARG A 38 27.25 -13.09 72.70
C ARG A 38 26.61 -14.22 71.85
N VAL A 39 27.20 -14.84 70.80
CA VAL A 39 27.97 -14.41 69.59
C VAL A 39 28.40 -15.70 68.82
N ASN A 40 28.77 -15.61 67.53
CA ASN A 40 29.11 -16.71 66.56
C ASN A 40 27.88 -17.36 65.91
N ARG A 41 27.90 -17.92 64.69
CA ARG A 41 28.87 -18.03 63.55
C ARG A 41 27.97 -18.29 62.30
N LEU A 42 28.25 -17.94 61.04
CA LEU A 42 29.46 -18.04 60.19
C LEU A 42 29.29 -17.13 58.95
N THR A 43 30.31 -17.03 58.08
CA THR A 43 30.31 -16.15 56.89
C THR A 43 30.63 -16.95 55.61
N ALA A 44 30.02 -16.56 54.47
CA ALA A 44 30.22 -17.14 53.13
C ALA A 44 29.74 -18.62 52.98
N MET A 45 29.31 -19.11 51.82
CA MET A 45 29.59 -18.67 50.44
C MET A 45 28.34 -18.34 49.62
N ALA A 46 28.51 -17.43 48.65
CA ALA A 46 27.56 -17.20 47.57
C ALA A 46 28.10 -17.78 46.26
N ASN A 47 27.33 -18.63 45.59
CA ASN A 47 27.32 -18.83 44.13
C ASN A 47 26.31 -19.91 43.74
N SER A 48 25.22 -19.54 43.05
CA SER A 48 24.72 -20.19 41.80
C SER A 48 23.34 -19.65 41.39
N MET A 49 22.97 -19.93 40.14
CA MET A 49 21.64 -19.88 39.51
C MET A 49 20.98 -18.51 39.18
N SER A 50 21.19 -18.14 37.91
CA SER A 50 20.21 -17.59 36.96
C SER A 50 19.72 -16.13 37.08
N ASN A 51 20.36 -15.27 36.28
CA ASN A 51 19.77 -14.05 35.74
C ASN A 51 18.56 -14.36 34.82
N ILE A 52 17.33 -14.38 35.35
CA ILE A 52 16.10 -14.33 34.54
C ILE A 52 15.64 -12.87 34.42
N LYS A 53 15.97 -12.22 33.30
CA LYS A 53 15.43 -10.89 32.98
C LYS A 53 13.92 -11.01 32.72
N MET A 54 13.12 -10.52 33.67
CA MET A 54 11.66 -10.39 33.57
C MET A 54 11.24 -9.75 32.24
N THR A 55 10.72 -10.55 31.30
CA THR A 55 10.19 -10.04 30.04
C THR A 55 8.81 -9.44 30.26
N ASN A 56 8.65 -8.14 29.98
CA ASN A 56 7.42 -7.42 30.29
C ASN A 56 6.19 -8.06 29.58
N PRO A 57 5.21 -8.61 30.33
CA PRO A 57 4.12 -9.41 29.76
C PRO A 57 3.21 -8.62 28.81
N ILE A 58 3.15 -7.30 28.94
CA ILE A 58 2.38 -6.40 28.05
C ILE A 58 2.80 -6.58 26.59
N LYS A 59 4.11 -6.80 26.33
CA LYS A 59 4.62 -7.03 24.97
C LYS A 59 4.12 -8.35 24.37
N GLY A 60 3.98 -9.39 25.19
CA GLY A 60 3.36 -10.66 24.77
C GLY A 60 1.88 -10.48 24.43
N ILE A 61 1.13 -9.78 25.30
CA ILE A 61 -0.31 -9.55 25.16
C ILE A 61 -0.66 -8.79 23.88
N VAL A 62 0.12 -7.79 23.49
CA VAL A 62 -0.05 -7.04 22.23
C VAL A 62 0.48 -7.83 21.01
N SER A 63 1.29 -8.88 21.22
CA SER A 63 1.94 -9.65 20.16
C SER A 63 1.28 -11.00 19.82
N LYS A 64 0.15 -11.35 20.47
CA LYS A 64 -0.57 -12.66 20.46
C LYS A 64 -0.76 -13.44 19.14
N ARG A 65 -0.45 -12.89 17.95
CA ARG A 65 -0.50 -13.56 16.63
C ARG A 65 0.61 -13.08 15.68
N ARG A 66 1.86 -13.09 16.17
CA ARG A 66 3.09 -12.68 15.44
C ARG A 66 4.27 -13.54 15.89
N ILE A 67 5.09 -13.98 14.94
CA ILE A 67 6.39 -14.60 15.24
C ILE A 67 7.30 -13.51 15.82
N ARG A 68 7.94 -13.83 16.94
CA ARG A 68 8.89 -12.96 17.65
C ARG A 68 10.27 -13.61 17.66
N TYR A 69 11.31 -12.80 17.58
CA TYR A 69 12.69 -13.25 17.78
C TYR A 69 13.01 -13.25 19.28
N THR A 70 13.10 -14.45 19.86
CA THR A 70 13.33 -14.70 21.30
C THR A 70 14.71 -15.32 21.60
N LYS A 71 15.58 -15.46 20.60
CA LYS A 71 16.89 -16.11 20.73
C LYS A 71 17.99 -15.14 21.20
N HIS A 72 19.11 -15.68 21.68
CA HIS A 72 20.35 -14.96 22.04
C HIS A 72 20.22 -13.73 22.97
N GLY A 73 19.19 -13.71 23.84
CA GLY A 73 18.96 -12.59 24.77
C GLY A 73 18.25 -11.38 24.14
N PHE A 74 17.41 -11.59 23.14
CA PHE A 74 16.53 -10.60 22.54
C PHE A 74 15.05 -11.02 22.69
N ASN A 75 14.12 -10.07 22.63
CA ASN A 75 12.68 -10.32 22.55
C ASN A 75 12.01 -9.28 21.65
N LEU A 76 12.21 -9.42 20.34
CA LEU A 76 11.79 -8.45 19.32
C LEU A 76 10.58 -8.96 18.53
N ASP A 77 9.68 -8.03 18.17
CA ASP A 77 8.70 -8.24 17.09
C ASP A 77 9.44 -8.17 15.74
N LEU A 78 10.08 -9.27 15.38
CA LEU A 78 11.01 -9.43 14.26
C LEU A 78 10.98 -10.89 13.81
N ALA A 79 10.97 -11.13 12.50
CA ALA A 79 11.07 -12.45 11.90
C ALA A 79 11.97 -12.42 10.67
N TYR A 80 12.76 -13.48 10.47
CA TYR A 80 13.44 -13.75 9.21
C TYR A 80 12.42 -14.40 8.27
N ILE A 81 12.14 -13.76 7.14
CA ILE A 81 11.30 -14.30 6.08
C ILE A 81 12.14 -15.26 5.25
N THR A 82 13.34 -14.80 4.87
CA THR A 82 14.49 -15.64 4.50
C THR A 82 15.69 -15.19 5.33
N ASP A 83 16.80 -15.91 5.29
CA ASP A 83 17.98 -15.65 6.13
C ASP A 83 18.57 -14.24 5.93
N ARG A 84 18.32 -13.66 4.74
CA ARG A 84 18.79 -12.33 4.32
C ARG A 84 17.70 -11.25 4.28
N LEU A 85 16.45 -11.60 4.59
CA LEU A 85 15.29 -10.70 4.51
C LEU A 85 14.46 -10.72 5.79
N ILE A 86 14.56 -9.65 6.57
CA ILE A 86 13.91 -9.50 7.87
C ILE A 86 12.64 -8.64 7.72
N ALA A 87 11.56 -9.08 8.36
CA ALA A 87 10.33 -8.30 8.56
C ALA A 87 10.12 -7.99 10.04
N MET A 88 9.99 -6.71 10.40
CA MET A 88 9.88 -6.29 11.81
C MET A 88 8.80 -5.23 12.09
N GLY A 89 8.43 -5.13 13.37
CA GLY A 89 7.65 -4.01 13.91
C GLY A 89 8.52 -2.76 14.14
N PHE A 90 7.87 -1.60 14.20
CA PHE A 90 8.53 -0.29 14.27
C PHE A 90 9.51 -0.15 15.46
N PRO A 91 10.77 0.27 15.24
CA PRO A 91 11.70 0.62 16.31
C PRO A 91 11.28 1.95 16.95
N ALA A 92 11.03 1.96 18.26
CA ALA A 92 10.51 3.13 18.97
C ALA A 92 11.50 3.68 20.02
N GLU A 93 11.63 5.00 20.08
CA GLU A 93 12.50 5.76 20.99
C GLU A 93 11.85 6.10 22.35
N LYS A 94 10.51 6.21 22.40
CA LYS A 94 9.76 6.84 23.51
C LYS A 94 8.73 5.86 24.10
N LEU A 95 7.75 6.33 24.87
CA LEU A 95 6.70 5.52 25.54
C LEU A 95 6.05 4.41 24.69
N GLU A 96 6.00 4.51 23.36
CA GLU A 96 5.54 3.41 22.51
C GLU A 96 6.40 2.14 22.61
N ALA A 97 7.68 2.26 23.00
CA ALA A 97 8.58 1.14 23.25
C ALA A 97 8.13 0.24 24.42
N VAL A 98 7.13 0.65 25.22
CA VAL A 98 6.45 -0.22 26.20
C VAL A 98 5.73 -1.38 25.50
N TYR A 99 5.19 -1.17 24.29
CA TYR A 99 4.44 -2.19 23.52
C TYR A 99 5.06 -2.52 22.14
N ARG A 100 6.15 -1.87 21.75
CA ARG A 100 6.91 -2.07 20.50
C ARG A 100 8.33 -2.59 20.76
N ASN A 101 9.12 -2.68 19.70
CA ASN A 101 10.58 -2.82 19.77
C ASN A 101 11.19 -1.51 20.31
N HIS A 102 12.13 -1.57 21.24
CA HIS A 102 12.93 -0.41 21.63
C HIS A 102 13.99 -0.19 20.55
N ILE A 103 14.23 1.06 20.12
CA ILE A 103 15.17 1.34 19.02
C ILE A 103 16.57 0.79 19.31
N ASP A 104 17.09 1.01 20.52
CA ASP A 104 18.42 0.54 20.91
C ASP A 104 18.51 -0.99 21.05
N GLU A 105 17.39 -1.69 21.30
CA GLU A 105 17.36 -3.16 21.25
C GLU A 105 17.37 -3.70 19.81
N VAL A 106 16.85 -2.92 18.84
CA VAL A 106 16.96 -3.24 17.41
C VAL A 106 18.35 -2.93 16.89
N ASN A 107 18.96 -1.80 17.29
CA ASN A 107 20.38 -1.52 17.02
C ASN A 107 21.27 -2.63 17.62
N ARG A 108 21.16 -2.93 18.93
CA ARG A 108 21.92 -3.99 19.60
C ARG A 108 21.74 -5.37 18.93
N PHE A 109 20.59 -5.62 18.31
CA PHE A 109 20.37 -6.83 17.52
C PHE A 109 21.11 -6.79 16.18
N LEU A 110 20.96 -5.72 15.40
CA LEU A 110 21.60 -5.58 14.09
C LEU A 110 23.14 -5.52 14.22
N GLU A 111 23.67 -4.74 15.16
CA GLU A 111 25.11 -4.64 15.44
C GLU A 111 25.72 -5.94 16.01
N LYS A 112 24.92 -6.80 16.66
CA LYS A 112 25.41 -8.10 17.17
C LYS A 112 25.32 -9.23 16.13
N MET A 113 24.30 -9.21 15.28
CA MET A 113 24.02 -10.31 14.35
C MET A 113 24.55 -10.06 12.93
N HIS A 114 24.52 -8.80 12.48
CA HIS A 114 24.74 -8.37 11.08
C HIS A 114 25.59 -7.09 11.01
N LYS A 115 26.58 -6.96 11.91
CA LYS A 115 27.40 -5.74 12.02
C LYS A 115 27.91 -5.29 10.65
N ASP A 116 27.75 -4.01 10.34
CA ASP A 116 28.14 -3.36 9.08
C ASP A 116 27.48 -3.94 7.80
N HIS A 117 26.57 -4.91 7.93
CA HIS A 117 25.93 -5.68 6.86
C HIS A 117 24.39 -5.58 6.86
N TYR A 118 23.82 -4.52 7.46
CA TYR A 118 22.37 -4.29 7.46
C TYR A 118 21.96 -2.98 6.79
N LYS A 119 20.82 -3.00 6.08
CA LYS A 119 20.11 -1.81 5.61
C LYS A 119 18.62 -1.91 5.93
N ILE A 120 18.05 -0.82 6.45
CA ILE A 120 16.68 -0.76 6.94
C ILE A 120 15.78 -0.06 5.92
N TYR A 121 14.56 -0.56 5.76
CA TYR A 121 13.56 -0.02 4.84
C TYR A 121 12.29 0.39 5.61
N ASN A 122 12.11 1.68 5.80
CA ASN A 122 10.97 2.27 6.52
C ASN A 122 9.80 2.54 5.57
N LEU A 123 8.70 1.81 5.75
CA LEU A 123 7.48 1.95 4.96
C LEU A 123 6.46 2.94 5.59
N CYS A 124 6.78 3.56 6.73
CA CYS A 124 5.88 4.47 7.41
C CYS A 124 5.85 5.86 6.75
N TRP A 125 4.70 6.24 6.19
CA TRP A 125 4.40 7.65 5.90
C TRP A 125 4.37 8.48 7.19
N GLU A 126 3.68 7.96 8.20
CA GLU A 126 3.27 8.70 9.39
C GLU A 126 4.33 8.77 10.50
N ARG A 127 5.48 8.10 10.33
CA ARG A 127 6.53 7.95 11.36
C ARG A 127 7.95 7.88 10.79
N SER A 128 8.86 8.52 11.50
CA SER A 128 10.32 8.35 11.40
C SER A 128 10.92 8.24 12.80
N TYR A 129 12.22 7.98 12.85
CA TYR A 129 13.11 7.94 14.01
C TYR A 129 14.47 8.48 13.55
N ASP A 130 15.40 8.74 14.46
CA ASP A 130 16.76 9.13 14.07
C ASP A 130 17.49 7.98 13.34
N SER A 131 17.92 8.23 12.10
CA SER A 131 18.68 7.28 11.29
C SER A 131 20.15 7.15 11.72
N SER A 132 20.68 8.07 12.53
CA SER A 132 22.05 7.96 13.09
C SER A 132 22.22 6.69 13.94
N LYS A 133 21.14 6.28 14.64
CA LYS A 133 21.00 5.02 15.40
C LYS A 133 21.23 3.75 14.57
N PHE A 134 21.30 3.87 13.25
CA PHE A 134 21.46 2.79 12.30
C PHE A 134 22.53 3.10 11.25
N GLN A 135 23.57 3.84 11.64
CA GLN A 135 24.70 4.25 10.80
C GLN A 135 24.30 5.08 9.55
N GLY A 136 23.07 5.62 9.50
CA GLY A 136 22.51 6.23 8.30
C GLY A 136 21.94 5.25 7.26
N ASN A 137 22.06 3.94 7.47
CA ASN A 137 21.63 2.87 6.54
C ASN A 137 20.10 2.64 6.56
N VAL A 138 19.32 3.71 6.34
CA VAL A 138 17.85 3.70 6.38
C VAL A 138 17.27 4.34 5.11
N ALA A 139 16.62 3.55 4.27
CA ALA A 139 15.83 4.02 3.12
C ALA A 139 14.34 4.15 3.47
N LYS A 140 13.61 5.05 2.80
CA LYS A 140 12.20 5.35 3.11
C LYS A 140 11.30 5.19 1.87
N TYR A 141 10.54 4.09 1.82
CA TYR A 141 9.57 3.77 0.77
C TYR A 141 8.15 3.87 1.35
N ALA A 142 7.74 5.10 1.65
CA ALA A 142 6.68 5.36 2.61
C ALA A 142 5.28 5.49 2.01
N PHE A 143 4.32 4.74 2.58
CA PHE A 143 2.90 4.84 2.24
C PHE A 143 2.00 4.73 3.49
N LYS A 144 0.74 5.12 3.35
CA LYS A 144 -0.21 5.27 4.47
C LYS A 144 -0.66 3.90 5.02
N ASP A 145 -0.93 3.85 6.32
CA ASP A 145 -1.51 2.66 6.98
C ASP A 145 -2.88 2.31 6.35
N HIS A 146 -3.17 1.03 6.16
CA HIS A 146 -4.40 0.53 5.51
C HIS A 146 -4.67 1.09 4.10
N MET A 147 -3.60 1.29 3.34
CA MET A 147 -3.60 1.52 1.90
C MET A 147 -2.54 0.62 1.24
N PRO A 148 -2.73 0.19 -0.02
CA PRO A 148 -1.63 -0.35 -0.81
C PRO A 148 -0.56 0.73 -1.05
N PRO A 149 0.67 0.36 -1.45
CA PRO A 149 1.64 1.30 -2.00
C PRO A 149 1.11 1.91 -3.32
N ASN A 150 1.71 3.00 -3.80
CA ASN A 150 1.62 3.29 -5.23
C ASN A 150 2.30 2.14 -5.99
N ILE A 151 1.73 1.64 -7.09
CA ILE A 151 2.37 0.60 -7.91
C ILE A 151 3.79 1.01 -8.35
N GLU A 152 4.02 2.28 -8.64
CA GLU A 152 5.31 2.88 -9.03
C GLU A 152 6.34 2.88 -7.89
N LEU A 153 5.91 2.73 -6.63
CA LEU A 153 6.78 2.63 -5.46
C LEU A 153 7.39 1.22 -5.31
N ILE A 154 6.81 0.21 -5.97
CA ILE A 154 7.20 -1.20 -5.79
C ILE A 154 8.51 -1.50 -6.52
N GLN A 155 8.62 -1.13 -7.81
CA GLN A 155 9.81 -1.42 -8.62
C GLN A 155 11.10 -0.83 -8.01
N PRO A 156 11.19 0.47 -7.64
CA PRO A 156 12.43 1.03 -7.08
C PRO A 156 12.76 0.50 -5.68
N PHE A 157 11.76 0.04 -4.92
CA PHE A 157 12.00 -0.67 -3.66
C PHE A 157 12.64 -2.04 -3.92
N CYS A 158 12.11 -2.81 -4.87
CA CYS A 158 12.63 -4.13 -5.20
C CYS A 158 14.06 -4.04 -5.77
N GLU A 159 14.33 -3.05 -6.62
CA GLU A 159 15.67 -2.76 -7.15
C GLU A 159 16.68 -2.39 -6.05
N ASP A 160 16.33 -1.52 -5.11
CA ASP A 160 17.23 -1.10 -4.02
C ASP A 160 17.51 -2.25 -3.03
N VAL A 161 16.48 -3.02 -2.67
CA VAL A 161 16.65 -4.23 -1.84
C VAL A 161 17.53 -5.25 -2.57
N HIS A 162 17.32 -5.46 -3.87
CA HIS A 162 18.15 -6.39 -4.64
C HIS A 162 19.61 -5.91 -4.72
N LYS A 163 19.84 -4.65 -5.11
CA LYS A 163 21.17 -4.04 -5.19
C LYS A 163 21.94 -4.16 -3.88
N TRP A 164 21.29 -3.89 -2.75
CA TRP A 164 21.89 -4.05 -1.42
C TRP A 164 22.30 -5.50 -1.14
N LEU A 165 21.42 -6.46 -1.43
CA LEU A 165 21.67 -7.88 -1.16
C LEU A 165 22.66 -8.53 -2.15
N SER A 166 22.82 -7.97 -3.35
CA SER A 166 23.79 -8.43 -4.34
C SER A 166 25.20 -7.82 -4.16
N THR A 167 25.39 -6.88 -3.22
CA THR A 167 26.70 -6.24 -2.95
C THR A 167 27.65 -7.11 -2.11
N ASP A 168 27.12 -7.85 -1.12
CA ASP A 168 27.86 -8.81 -0.29
C ASP A 168 26.90 -9.94 0.10
N SER A 169 27.36 -11.20 0.14
CA SER A 169 26.52 -12.36 0.49
C SER A 169 26.03 -12.33 1.94
N ARG A 170 26.70 -11.58 2.82
CA ARG A 170 26.32 -11.37 4.23
C ARG A 170 25.29 -10.26 4.42
N ASN A 171 25.05 -9.41 3.42
CA ASN A 171 24.13 -8.28 3.57
C ASN A 171 22.70 -8.75 3.88
N VAL A 172 21.99 -7.98 4.70
CA VAL A 172 20.62 -8.27 5.16
C VAL A 172 19.74 -7.03 4.99
N ALA A 173 18.51 -7.23 4.52
CA ALA A 173 17.51 -6.17 4.36
C ALA A 173 16.45 -6.26 5.47
N ALA A 174 16.27 -5.21 6.26
CA ALA A 174 15.33 -5.15 7.37
C ALA A 174 14.14 -4.23 7.06
N VAL A 175 13.05 -4.82 6.57
CA VAL A 175 11.85 -4.09 6.12
C VAL A 175 10.86 -3.96 7.28
N HIS A 176 10.34 -2.75 7.50
CA HIS A 176 9.39 -2.52 8.59
C HIS A 176 8.28 -1.51 8.25
N CYS A 177 7.18 -1.64 8.97
CA CYS A 177 6.16 -0.60 9.09
C CYS A 177 5.84 -0.42 10.58
N LYS A 178 4.64 0.04 10.92
CA LYS A 178 4.14 0.15 12.31
C LYS A 178 4.15 -1.18 13.08
N ALA A 179 3.81 -2.30 12.42
CA ALA A 179 3.61 -3.61 13.06
C ALA A 179 4.22 -4.82 12.29
N GLY A 180 4.92 -4.58 11.17
CA GLY A 180 5.45 -5.64 10.32
C GLY A 180 4.38 -6.61 9.80
N LYS A 181 3.18 -6.11 9.49
CA LYS A 181 2.06 -6.90 8.89
C LYS A 181 1.81 -6.43 7.45
N GLY A 182 0.62 -5.91 7.12
CA GLY A 182 0.20 -5.56 5.75
C GLY A 182 1.26 -4.85 4.89
N ARG A 183 1.59 -3.58 5.19
CA ARG A 183 2.55 -2.79 4.39
C ARG A 183 3.89 -3.52 4.15
N THR A 184 4.47 -4.12 5.19
CA THR A 184 5.71 -4.90 5.10
C THR A 184 5.54 -6.16 4.25
N GLY A 185 4.45 -6.90 4.44
CA GLY A 185 4.14 -8.08 3.65
C GLY A 185 3.98 -7.78 2.17
N THR A 186 3.37 -6.65 1.82
CA THR A 186 3.18 -6.23 0.41
C THR A 186 4.53 -6.10 -0.27
N MET A 187 5.41 -5.25 0.27
CA MET A 187 6.71 -4.97 -0.32
C MET A 187 7.64 -6.20 -0.29
N VAL A 188 7.61 -6.98 0.79
CA VAL A 188 8.37 -8.23 0.90
C VAL A 188 7.90 -9.30 -0.11
N CYS A 189 6.60 -9.49 -0.31
CA CYS A 189 6.10 -10.43 -1.31
C CYS A 189 6.48 -9.98 -2.73
N CYS A 190 6.37 -8.67 -3.03
CA CYS A 190 6.86 -8.13 -4.30
C CYS A 190 8.37 -8.35 -4.50
N TYR A 191 9.19 -8.21 -3.46
CA TYR A 191 10.62 -8.53 -3.55
C TYR A 191 10.88 -10.04 -3.77
N LEU A 192 10.14 -10.93 -3.10
CA LEU A 192 10.27 -12.38 -3.30
C LEU A 192 9.93 -12.80 -4.73
N LEU A 193 8.93 -12.15 -5.35
CA LEU A 193 8.60 -12.31 -6.78
C LEU A 193 9.71 -11.75 -7.68
N TYR A 194 10.13 -10.50 -7.45
CA TYR A 194 11.17 -9.82 -8.25
C TYR A 194 12.50 -10.59 -8.27
N SER A 195 12.88 -11.20 -7.14
CA SER A 195 14.12 -11.97 -7.00
C SER A 195 13.97 -13.45 -7.37
N GLY A 196 12.86 -13.86 -7.97
CA GLY A 196 12.62 -15.24 -8.43
C GLY A 196 12.52 -16.29 -7.32
N GLN A 197 12.44 -15.87 -6.05
CA GLN A 197 12.36 -16.78 -4.90
C GLN A 197 10.97 -17.40 -4.73
N MET A 198 9.94 -16.81 -5.36
CA MET A 198 8.55 -17.29 -5.39
C MET A 198 8.02 -17.05 -6.81
N ALA A 199 7.32 -18.01 -7.40
CA ALA A 199 6.80 -17.93 -8.77
C ALA A 199 5.44 -17.22 -8.85
N THR A 200 4.63 -17.29 -7.78
CA THR A 200 3.25 -16.74 -7.78
C THR A 200 2.97 -15.83 -6.59
N ALA A 201 2.02 -14.90 -6.77
CA ALA A 201 1.61 -13.98 -5.71
C ALA A 201 1.07 -14.75 -4.48
N ASP A 202 0.23 -15.76 -4.70
CA ASP A 202 -0.32 -16.58 -3.62
C ASP A 202 0.74 -17.38 -2.85
N GLU A 203 1.76 -17.89 -3.54
CA GLU A 203 2.90 -18.55 -2.92
C GLU A 203 3.71 -17.58 -2.04
N ALA A 204 4.07 -16.40 -2.55
CA ALA A 204 4.78 -15.37 -1.80
C ALA A 204 3.97 -14.89 -0.57
N LEU A 205 2.66 -14.69 -0.73
CA LEU A 205 1.74 -14.31 0.33
C LEU A 205 1.60 -15.41 1.41
N LYS A 206 1.50 -16.68 0.99
CA LYS A 206 1.49 -17.86 1.87
C LYS A 206 2.79 -18.00 2.66
N PHE A 207 3.93 -17.87 1.99
CA PHE A 207 5.25 -17.94 2.60
C PHE A 207 5.50 -16.80 3.60
N TYR A 208 5.16 -15.56 3.26
CA TYR A 208 5.23 -14.45 4.21
C TYR A 208 4.30 -14.67 5.41
N GLY A 209 3.10 -15.19 5.19
CA GLY A 209 2.13 -15.51 6.23
C GLY A 209 2.69 -16.50 7.27
N THR A 210 3.23 -17.64 6.82
CA THR A 210 3.79 -18.67 7.71
C THR A 210 5.09 -18.22 8.37
N LYS A 211 5.94 -17.45 7.69
CA LYS A 211 7.19 -16.91 8.27
C LYS A 211 6.99 -15.76 9.26
N ARG A 212 5.89 -15.00 9.16
CA ARG A 212 5.65 -13.82 10.00
C ARG A 212 4.61 -14.01 11.11
N THR A 213 3.68 -14.96 10.98
CA THR A 213 2.56 -15.12 11.93
C THR A 213 2.36 -16.56 12.38
N LEU A 214 1.97 -16.71 13.65
CA LEU A 214 1.48 -17.95 14.23
C LEU A 214 -0.06 -17.91 14.21
N ASP A 215 -0.69 -19.02 13.87
CA ASP A 215 -2.11 -19.28 14.14
C ASP A 215 -2.30 -20.75 14.55
N GLU A 216 -3.25 -20.99 15.45
CA GLU A 216 -3.53 -22.29 16.07
C GLU A 216 -4.44 -23.17 15.18
N LYS A 217 -4.81 -22.67 14.00
CA LYS A 217 -5.87 -23.23 13.14
C LYS A 217 -5.46 -23.50 11.69
N GLY A 218 -4.16 -23.46 11.38
CA GLY A 218 -3.62 -23.74 10.04
C GLY A 218 -4.00 -22.75 8.92
N MET A 219 -5.01 -21.90 9.12
CA MET A 219 -5.43 -20.91 8.14
C MET A 219 -4.43 -19.76 8.06
N ILE A 220 -3.90 -19.51 6.85
CA ILE A 220 -3.15 -18.29 6.55
C ILE A 220 -4.14 -17.12 6.57
N TYR A 221 -4.31 -16.49 7.72
CA TYR A 221 -4.91 -15.17 7.77
C TYR A 221 -4.01 -14.20 7.03
N LEU A 222 -4.41 -13.85 5.81
CA LEU A 222 -3.87 -12.72 5.06
C LEU A 222 -4.12 -11.45 5.89
N PHE A 223 -3.17 -11.09 6.76
CA PHE A 223 -3.17 -9.83 7.55
C PHE A 223 -2.77 -8.61 6.69
N LEU A 224 -2.96 -8.74 5.38
CA LEU A 224 -2.95 -7.70 4.38
C LEU A 224 -4.39 -7.31 4.15
N ASP A 225 -4.68 -6.01 4.13
CA ASP A 225 -5.93 -5.55 3.54
C ASP A 225 -5.99 -6.08 2.09
N ILE A 226 -7.16 -6.49 1.61
CA ILE A 226 -7.32 -7.27 0.37
C ILE A 226 -6.83 -6.48 -0.85
N SER A 227 -7.03 -5.17 -0.86
CA SER A 227 -6.40 -4.28 -1.84
C SER A 227 -4.87 -4.32 -1.85
N SER A 228 -4.22 -4.66 -0.74
CA SER A 228 -2.76 -4.85 -0.69
C SER A 228 -2.33 -6.19 -1.31
N ARG A 229 -3.13 -7.25 -1.15
CA ARG A 229 -2.94 -8.53 -1.90
C ARG A 229 -3.01 -8.28 -3.41
N ARG A 230 -4.00 -7.50 -3.87
CA ARG A 230 -4.16 -7.13 -5.29
C ARG A 230 -2.92 -6.47 -5.90
N TYR A 231 -2.16 -5.69 -5.12
CA TYR A 231 -0.97 -5.01 -5.65
C TYR A 231 0.24 -5.95 -5.76
N VAL A 232 0.27 -7.05 -4.98
CA VAL A 232 1.21 -8.15 -5.20
C VAL A 232 0.83 -8.94 -6.47
N GLU A 233 -0.46 -9.17 -6.70
CA GLU A 233 -0.97 -9.82 -7.92
C GLU A 233 -0.70 -8.99 -9.18
N TYR A 234 -0.92 -7.67 -9.12
CA TYR A 234 -0.56 -6.71 -10.16
C TYR A 234 0.94 -6.71 -10.46
N TYR A 235 1.80 -6.64 -9.44
CA TYR A 235 3.24 -6.64 -9.64
C TYR A 235 3.75 -7.97 -10.22
N ALA A 236 3.19 -9.11 -9.77
CA ALA A 236 3.42 -10.41 -10.40
C ALA A 236 2.98 -10.45 -11.87
N ALA A 237 1.90 -9.75 -12.24
CA ALA A 237 1.45 -9.65 -13.63
C ALA A 237 2.38 -8.77 -14.50
N LEU A 238 2.97 -7.69 -13.96
CA LEU A 238 4.03 -6.94 -14.65
C LEU A 238 5.23 -7.85 -14.93
N LEU A 239 5.75 -8.53 -13.88
CA LEU A 239 6.93 -9.40 -13.99
C LEU A 239 6.72 -10.55 -15.00
N ARG A 240 5.55 -11.20 -15.00
CA ARG A 240 5.26 -12.30 -15.97
C ARG A 240 5.02 -11.83 -17.40
N SER A 241 4.52 -10.61 -17.61
CA SER A 241 4.18 -10.09 -18.94
C SER A 241 5.30 -9.29 -19.61
N GLY A 242 6.28 -8.82 -18.83
CA GLY A 242 7.34 -7.92 -19.30
C GLY A 242 6.84 -6.52 -19.69
N VAL A 243 5.54 -6.23 -19.51
CA VAL A 243 4.95 -4.96 -19.95
C VAL A 243 5.30 -3.85 -18.96
N GLN A 244 5.89 -2.78 -19.49
CA GLN A 244 6.17 -1.57 -18.72
C GLN A 244 4.87 -0.88 -18.27
N TYR A 245 4.79 -0.55 -16.98
CA TYR A 245 3.66 0.18 -16.41
C TYR A 245 3.56 1.60 -16.99
N ARG A 246 2.33 2.07 -17.22
CA ARG A 246 2.03 3.48 -17.55
C ARG A 246 0.72 3.93 -16.90
N ALA A 247 0.63 5.19 -16.51
CA ALA A 247 -0.59 5.75 -15.93
C ALA A 247 -1.73 5.90 -16.96
N THR A 248 -2.52 4.85 -17.19
CA THR A 248 -3.62 4.86 -18.16
C THR A 248 -4.81 5.70 -17.68
N LYS A 249 -5.30 6.64 -18.50
CA LYS A 249 -6.47 7.48 -18.21
C LYS A 249 -7.79 6.75 -18.47
N VAL A 250 -8.67 6.64 -17.48
CA VAL A 250 -9.99 6.00 -17.60
C VAL A 250 -11.09 6.80 -16.91
N HIS A 251 -12.34 6.53 -17.27
CA HIS A 251 -13.54 7.09 -16.63
C HIS A 251 -14.34 5.96 -16.00
N VAL A 252 -14.51 5.96 -14.67
CA VAL A 252 -15.49 5.06 -14.04
C VAL A 252 -16.88 5.53 -14.47
N ARG A 253 -17.71 4.64 -15.03
CA ARG A 253 -19.06 4.96 -15.52
C ARG A 253 -20.15 4.47 -14.58
N SER A 254 -20.02 3.24 -14.09
CA SER A 254 -21.04 2.65 -13.22
C SER A 254 -20.50 1.50 -12.36
N LEU A 255 -21.30 1.13 -11.35
CA LEU A 255 -21.12 0.04 -10.42
C LEU A 255 -22.35 -0.85 -10.42
N VAL A 256 -22.20 -2.16 -10.63
CA VAL A 256 -23.27 -3.15 -10.42
C VAL A 256 -22.97 -4.02 -9.20
N LEU A 257 -23.88 -3.99 -8.23
CA LEU A 257 -23.88 -4.77 -7.00
C LEU A 257 -24.84 -5.96 -7.19
N SER A 258 -24.32 -7.19 -7.22
CA SER A 258 -25.12 -8.39 -7.53
C SER A 258 -24.64 -9.61 -6.73
N PRO A 259 -25.47 -10.28 -5.92
CA PRO A 259 -26.84 -9.89 -5.57
C PRO A 259 -26.92 -8.52 -4.86
N ALA A 260 -28.10 -7.91 -4.81
CA ALA A 260 -28.30 -6.69 -4.01
C ALA A 260 -28.06 -6.98 -2.50
N PRO A 261 -27.17 -6.24 -1.80
CA PRO A 261 -26.95 -6.42 -0.37
C PRO A 261 -28.24 -6.14 0.43
N PRO A 262 -28.63 -6.96 1.43
CA PRO A 262 -29.88 -6.79 2.17
C PRO A 262 -30.13 -5.38 2.72
N ALA A 263 -29.07 -4.70 3.18
CA ALA A 263 -29.13 -3.32 3.69
C ALA A 263 -29.57 -2.25 2.65
N LEU A 264 -29.55 -2.60 1.35
CA LEU A 264 -29.96 -1.73 0.24
C LEU A 264 -31.27 -2.18 -0.44
N ASN A 265 -31.93 -3.24 0.04
CA ASN A 265 -33.13 -3.76 -0.62
C ASN A 265 -34.37 -2.89 -0.39
N GLY A 266 -34.46 -2.23 0.77
CA GLY A 266 -35.62 -1.42 1.18
C GLY A 266 -35.62 0.00 0.59
N SER A 267 -36.83 0.53 0.34
CA SER A 267 -37.08 1.83 -0.31
C SER A 267 -36.47 3.07 0.37
N HIS A 268 -35.96 2.91 1.59
CA HIS A 268 -35.41 3.99 2.42
C HIS A 268 -33.88 4.03 2.50
N SER A 269 -33.16 3.12 1.83
CA SER A 269 -31.70 3.19 1.66
C SER A 269 -31.31 3.39 0.19
N ALA A 270 -30.12 3.95 -0.04
CA ALA A 270 -29.50 4.03 -1.35
C ALA A 270 -27.96 3.87 -1.22
N PRO A 271 -27.29 3.19 -2.16
CA PRO A 271 -25.84 3.21 -2.26
C PRO A 271 -25.33 4.61 -2.68
N GLU A 272 -24.31 5.12 -2.01
CA GLU A 272 -23.56 6.32 -2.41
C GLU A 272 -22.07 5.97 -2.53
N LEU A 273 -21.41 6.43 -3.59
CA LEU A 273 -19.99 6.17 -3.86
C LEU A 273 -19.13 7.39 -3.55
N ALA A 274 -17.93 7.16 -3.03
CA ALA A 274 -16.86 8.15 -3.08
C ALA A 274 -15.67 7.55 -3.84
N ILE A 275 -15.27 8.20 -4.93
CA ILE A 275 -14.13 7.78 -5.76
C ILE A 275 -12.99 8.78 -5.59
N SER A 276 -11.78 8.26 -5.39
CA SER A 276 -10.58 9.05 -5.11
C SER A 276 -9.33 8.42 -5.71
N GLN A 277 -8.34 9.25 -6.04
CA GLN A 277 -7.05 8.85 -6.62
C GLN A 277 -5.94 9.08 -5.59
N ALA A 278 -4.94 8.19 -5.52
CA ALA A 278 -3.83 8.33 -4.58
C ALA A 278 -2.84 9.43 -4.97
N HIS A 279 -2.43 9.46 -6.24
CA HIS A 279 -1.41 10.37 -6.75
C HIS A 279 -1.75 10.89 -8.16
N PRO A 280 -1.67 12.21 -8.41
CA PRO A 280 -1.82 13.25 -7.39
C PRO A 280 -3.16 13.07 -6.62
N PRO A 281 -3.26 13.50 -5.36
CA PRO A 281 -4.47 13.27 -4.56
C PRO A 281 -5.69 13.97 -5.15
N PHE A 282 -6.69 13.21 -5.60
CA PHE A 282 -7.93 13.74 -6.17
C PHE A 282 -9.17 13.03 -5.58
N LYS A 283 -10.31 13.72 -5.58
CA LYS A 283 -11.62 13.18 -5.19
C LYS A 283 -12.68 13.65 -6.17
N THR A 284 -13.47 12.72 -6.68
CA THR A 284 -14.64 13.02 -7.52
C THR A 284 -15.69 13.83 -6.75
N PRO A 285 -16.43 14.74 -7.42
CA PRO A 285 -17.58 15.42 -6.82
C PRO A 285 -18.64 14.44 -6.31
N SER A 286 -19.23 14.74 -5.15
CA SER A 286 -20.34 13.98 -4.59
C SER A 286 -21.67 14.29 -5.28
N GLY A 287 -22.65 13.38 -5.19
CA GLY A 287 -24.03 13.63 -5.62
C GLY A 287 -24.31 13.44 -7.12
N CYS A 288 -23.28 13.28 -7.96
CA CYS A 288 -23.40 13.04 -9.41
C CYS A 288 -23.76 11.56 -9.74
N GLN A 289 -24.80 11.02 -9.10
CA GLN A 289 -25.05 9.56 -9.03
C GLN A 289 -26.54 9.22 -9.08
N GLU A 290 -26.89 8.25 -9.93
CA GLU A 290 -28.25 7.70 -10.06
C GLU A 290 -28.25 6.21 -9.72
N VAL A 291 -29.34 5.72 -9.12
CA VAL A 291 -29.46 4.31 -8.70
C VAL A 291 -30.66 3.67 -9.38
N SER A 292 -30.39 2.61 -10.15
CA SER A 292 -31.38 1.77 -10.82
C SER A 292 -31.32 0.34 -10.28
N ARG A 293 -32.43 -0.39 -10.36
CA ARG A 293 -32.45 -1.85 -10.11
C ARG A 293 -32.03 -2.58 -11.39
N THR A 294 -31.34 -3.70 -11.23
CA THR A 294 -31.08 -4.69 -12.30
C THR A 294 -31.73 -6.01 -11.88
N GLU A 295 -31.96 -6.92 -12.83
CA GLU A 295 -32.58 -8.25 -12.61
C GLU A 295 -32.13 -8.93 -11.30
N THR A 296 -30.82 -8.95 -11.06
CA THR A 296 -30.19 -9.58 -9.90
C THR A 296 -29.73 -8.61 -8.81
N GLY A 297 -29.93 -7.30 -8.93
CA GLY A 297 -29.07 -6.34 -8.22
C GLY A 297 -29.41 -4.86 -8.29
N LEU A 298 -28.38 -4.04 -8.05
CA LEU A 298 -28.44 -2.57 -8.10
C LEU A 298 -27.30 -2.02 -8.97
N ARG A 299 -27.64 -1.10 -9.87
CA ARG A 299 -26.67 -0.34 -10.68
C ARG A 299 -26.62 1.11 -10.17
N VAL A 300 -25.43 1.58 -9.81
CA VAL A 300 -25.14 3.00 -9.57
C VAL A 300 -24.47 3.56 -10.82
N HIS A 301 -25.11 4.49 -11.50
CA HIS A 301 -24.58 5.21 -12.65
C HIS A 301 -23.97 6.55 -12.20
N LEU A 302 -22.87 6.98 -12.82
CA LEU A 302 -22.22 8.26 -12.53
C LEU A 302 -22.53 9.27 -13.64
N THR A 303 -23.44 10.20 -13.37
CA THR A 303 -23.89 11.19 -14.37
C THR A 303 -22.77 12.12 -14.82
N HIS A 304 -21.83 12.42 -13.92
CA HIS A 304 -20.58 13.11 -14.23
C HIS A 304 -19.38 12.21 -13.93
N CYS A 305 -18.60 11.91 -14.97
CA CYS A 305 -17.44 11.02 -14.92
C CYS A 305 -16.13 11.82 -15.09
N THR A 306 -15.35 11.99 -14.03
CA THR A 306 -14.00 12.60 -14.13
C THR A 306 -12.99 11.58 -14.67
N PRO A 307 -12.01 11.96 -15.52
CA PRO A 307 -10.86 11.12 -15.82
C PRO A 307 -10.02 10.84 -14.57
N LEU A 308 -9.62 9.58 -14.39
CA LEU A 308 -8.79 9.08 -13.30
C LEU A 308 -7.63 8.24 -13.88
N TYR A 309 -6.53 8.14 -13.14
CA TYR A 309 -5.33 7.42 -13.56
C TYR A 309 -4.53 6.88 -12.36
N GLY A 310 -3.77 5.81 -12.58
CA GLY A 310 -3.00 5.15 -11.52
C GLY A 310 -3.90 4.52 -10.46
N ASP A 311 -3.56 4.70 -9.20
CA ASP A 311 -4.21 4.01 -8.08
C ASP A 311 -5.50 4.71 -7.63
N VAL A 312 -6.62 4.02 -7.83
CA VAL A 312 -7.97 4.53 -7.58
C VAL A 312 -8.68 3.72 -6.50
N ARG A 313 -9.23 4.43 -5.52
CA ARG A 313 -10.06 3.89 -4.43
C ARG A 313 -11.53 4.21 -4.65
N VAL A 314 -12.38 3.23 -4.39
CA VAL A 314 -13.84 3.38 -4.32
C VAL A 314 -14.30 2.95 -2.93
N ASP A 315 -14.84 3.89 -2.15
CA ASP A 315 -15.64 3.58 -0.96
C ASP A 315 -17.12 3.49 -1.36
N VAL A 316 -17.81 2.47 -0.85
CA VAL A 316 -19.26 2.27 -1.04
C VAL A 316 -19.96 2.45 0.30
N TYR A 317 -20.97 3.31 0.33
CA TYR A 317 -21.74 3.64 1.53
C TYR A 317 -23.23 3.29 1.37
N ASN A 318 -23.87 2.92 2.47
CA ASN A 318 -25.32 2.92 2.61
C ASN A 318 -25.76 4.28 3.16
N LYS A 319 -26.68 4.95 2.47
CA LYS A 319 -27.25 6.24 2.86
C LYS A 319 -28.75 6.08 3.14
N PRO A 320 -29.18 6.05 4.41
CA PRO A 320 -30.60 6.06 4.76
C PRO A 320 -31.23 7.42 4.44
N LYS A 321 -32.34 7.46 3.71
CA LYS A 321 -33.06 8.69 3.32
C LYS A 321 -33.58 9.51 4.51
N LEU A 322 -33.69 8.89 5.69
CA LEU A 322 -34.32 9.44 6.90
C LEU A 322 -33.33 9.67 8.06
N LYS A 323 -32.01 9.55 7.85
CA LYS A 323 -31.01 9.80 8.90
C LYS A 323 -29.87 10.70 8.40
N MET A 324 -29.41 11.60 9.26
CA MET A 324 -28.14 12.31 9.05
C MET A 324 -26.97 11.32 9.12
N GLY A 325 -26.28 11.13 8.00
CA GLY A 325 -25.07 10.32 7.89
C GLY A 325 -25.13 9.24 6.80
N LYS A 326 -24.01 8.55 6.62
CA LYS A 326 -23.89 7.39 5.73
C LYS A 326 -22.96 6.36 6.35
N GLU A 327 -23.36 5.09 6.29
CA GLU A 327 -22.61 3.97 6.84
C GLU A 327 -21.70 3.38 5.77
N LYS A 328 -20.44 3.08 6.09
CA LYS A 328 -19.53 2.46 5.12
C LYS A 328 -19.83 0.97 5.01
N MET A 329 -20.14 0.51 3.80
CA MET A 329 -20.42 -0.89 3.50
C MET A 329 -19.11 -1.66 3.27
N PHE A 330 -18.32 -1.21 2.28
CA PHE A 330 -17.07 -1.83 1.87
C PHE A 330 -16.22 -0.83 1.09
N HIS A 331 -14.97 -1.19 0.77
CA HIS A 331 -14.17 -0.45 -0.19
C HIS A 331 -13.21 -1.38 -0.95
N PHE A 332 -12.49 -0.82 -1.92
CA PHE A 332 -11.37 -1.47 -2.59
C PHE A 332 -10.53 -0.43 -3.34
N TRP A 333 -9.30 -0.80 -3.64
CA TRP A 333 -8.43 -0.15 -4.61
C TRP A 333 -8.31 -0.98 -5.87
N PHE A 334 -8.21 -0.32 -7.01
CA PHE A 334 -7.72 -0.88 -8.27
C PHE A 334 -6.70 0.09 -8.87
N ASN A 335 -5.96 -0.34 -9.88
CA ASN A 335 -5.13 0.57 -10.68
C ASN A 335 -5.63 0.56 -12.13
N THR A 336 -5.73 1.75 -12.72
CA THR A 336 -6.38 1.97 -14.03
C THR A 336 -5.64 1.31 -15.20
N PHE A 337 -4.32 1.10 -15.10
CA PHE A 337 -3.53 0.40 -16.10
C PHE A 337 -4.02 -1.03 -16.27
N PHE A 338 -4.01 -1.81 -15.18
CA PHE A 338 -4.31 -3.25 -15.17
C PHE A 338 -5.75 -3.57 -15.59
N VAL A 339 -6.68 -2.62 -15.45
CA VAL A 339 -8.07 -2.77 -15.94
C VAL A 339 -8.13 -2.57 -17.46
N ALA A 340 -7.43 -1.57 -17.99
CA ALA A 340 -7.42 -1.27 -19.43
C ALA A 340 -6.43 -2.11 -20.24
N SER A 341 -5.46 -2.76 -19.59
CA SER A 341 -4.53 -3.72 -20.18
C SER A 341 -4.94 -5.18 -19.94
N GLU A 342 -6.10 -5.41 -19.32
CA GLU A 342 -6.68 -6.74 -19.04
C GLU A 342 -5.76 -7.67 -18.21
N LEU A 343 -4.80 -7.09 -17.46
CA LEU A 343 -3.86 -7.78 -16.56
C LEU A 343 -4.41 -7.96 -15.13
N ALA A 344 -5.49 -7.27 -14.76
CA ALA A 344 -6.16 -7.45 -13.48
C ALA A 344 -7.07 -8.68 -13.50
N GLU A 345 -7.01 -9.51 -12.46
CA GLU A 345 -7.97 -10.61 -12.28
C GLU A 345 -9.41 -10.07 -12.31
N GLY A 346 -10.27 -10.68 -13.14
CA GLY A 346 -11.66 -10.24 -13.33
C GLY A 346 -11.83 -8.96 -14.15
N ALA A 347 -10.77 -8.39 -14.74
CA ALA A 347 -10.90 -7.40 -15.80
C ALA A 347 -11.10 -8.08 -17.16
N GLN A 348 -11.97 -7.49 -17.97
CA GLN A 348 -12.26 -7.93 -19.35
C GLN A 348 -12.71 -6.73 -20.18
N ARG A 349 -12.33 -6.66 -21.44
CA ARG A 349 -12.96 -5.80 -22.45
C ARG A 349 -14.42 -6.21 -22.67
N VAL A 350 -15.30 -5.23 -22.87
CA VAL A 350 -16.73 -5.42 -23.11
C VAL A 350 -17.24 -4.42 -24.13
N THR A 351 -18.26 -4.81 -24.90
CA THR A 351 -19.02 -3.90 -25.75
C THR A 351 -19.62 -2.76 -24.90
N PRO A 352 -19.61 -1.51 -25.37
CA PRO A 352 -20.32 -0.42 -24.70
C PRO A 352 -21.80 -0.76 -24.47
N LEU A 353 -22.35 -0.34 -23.32
CA LEU A 353 -23.77 -0.54 -23.00
C LEU A 353 -24.65 0.31 -23.95
N PRO A 354 -25.86 -0.13 -24.33
CA PRO A 354 -26.75 0.64 -25.23
C PRO A 354 -27.04 2.08 -24.77
N ASP A 355 -27.03 2.30 -23.44
CA ASP A 355 -27.16 3.61 -22.80
C ASP A 355 -26.07 4.64 -23.23
N SER A 356 -24.98 4.19 -23.88
CA SER A 356 -23.81 5.01 -24.23
C SER A 356 -23.94 5.84 -25.52
N GLN A 357 -25.13 6.43 -25.75
CA GLN A 357 -25.48 7.26 -26.91
C GLN A 357 -24.46 8.35 -27.30
N TYR A 358 -23.57 8.75 -26.38
CA TYR A 358 -22.63 9.85 -26.58
C TYR A 358 -21.31 9.51 -27.29
N ARG A 359 -20.76 8.28 -27.21
CA ARG A 359 -19.48 7.90 -27.87
C ARG A 359 -19.38 6.38 -28.14
N PRO A 360 -19.68 5.89 -29.36
CA PRO A 360 -19.54 4.46 -29.70
C PRO A 360 -18.08 3.98 -29.74
N ASN A 361 -17.12 4.84 -30.09
CA ASN A 361 -15.71 4.48 -30.30
C ASN A 361 -14.88 4.41 -29.00
N LEU A 362 -15.48 4.15 -27.84
CA LEU A 362 -14.78 4.25 -26.54
C LEU A 362 -14.59 2.86 -25.90
N GLU A 363 -13.34 2.38 -25.89
CA GLU A 363 -12.98 1.08 -25.30
C GLU A 363 -13.51 0.97 -23.86
N THR A 364 -14.37 -0.02 -23.63
CA THR A 364 -15.00 -0.22 -22.32
C THR A 364 -14.51 -1.52 -21.70
N PHE A 365 -14.14 -1.44 -20.43
CA PHE A 365 -13.62 -2.54 -19.64
C PHE A 365 -14.50 -2.75 -18.42
N LYS A 366 -14.72 -4.01 -18.06
CA LYS A 366 -15.46 -4.41 -16.86
C LYS A 366 -14.49 -5.06 -15.88
N LEU A 367 -14.33 -4.47 -14.69
CA LEU A 367 -13.62 -5.10 -13.57
C LEU A 367 -14.64 -5.73 -12.63
N THR A 368 -14.57 -7.04 -12.43
CA THR A 368 -15.47 -7.81 -11.56
C THR A 368 -14.72 -8.27 -10.31
N LEU A 369 -15.08 -7.76 -9.13
CA LEU A 369 -14.52 -8.21 -7.85
C LEU A 369 -15.56 -9.02 -7.06
N ASN A 370 -15.21 -10.20 -6.56
CA ASN A 370 -16.03 -11.01 -5.66
C ASN A 370 -15.97 -10.51 -4.19
N LYS A 371 -16.84 -11.02 -3.32
CA LYS A 371 -16.92 -10.66 -1.88
C LYS A 371 -15.56 -10.69 -1.16
N TRP A 372 -14.75 -11.71 -1.44
CA TRP A 372 -13.46 -11.93 -0.80
C TRP A 372 -12.38 -10.98 -1.34
N GLN A 373 -12.56 -10.45 -2.56
CA GLN A 373 -11.75 -9.41 -3.18
C GLN A 373 -12.10 -7.98 -2.71
N LEU A 374 -13.04 -7.80 -1.77
CA LEU A 374 -13.49 -6.50 -1.28
C LEU A 374 -13.09 -6.26 0.18
N ASP A 375 -12.51 -5.08 0.46
CA ASP A 375 -12.14 -4.69 1.80
C ASP A 375 -13.38 -4.41 2.66
N ASP A 376 -13.30 -4.82 3.93
CA ASP A 376 -14.40 -4.91 4.90
C ASP A 376 -15.45 -5.99 4.60
N ALA A 377 -15.90 -6.17 3.35
CA ALA A 377 -16.90 -7.20 3.01
C ALA A 377 -16.39 -8.65 3.20
N HIS A 378 -15.10 -8.93 2.95
CA HIS A 378 -14.47 -10.23 3.22
C HIS A 378 -14.52 -10.66 4.70
N LYS A 379 -14.78 -9.72 5.63
CA LYS A 379 -14.82 -9.98 7.08
C LYS A 379 -16.14 -10.65 7.49
N ASP A 380 -17.19 -10.54 6.67
CA ASP A 380 -18.49 -11.18 6.86
C ASP A 380 -18.46 -12.68 6.50
N LYS A 381 -17.68 -13.46 7.26
CA LYS A 381 -17.58 -14.93 7.11
C LYS A 381 -18.89 -15.69 7.42
N GLN A 382 -19.93 -15.00 7.89
CA GLN A 382 -21.24 -15.57 8.22
C GLN A 382 -22.33 -15.16 7.22
N HIS A 383 -21.97 -14.43 6.15
CA HIS A 383 -22.86 -14.05 5.06
C HIS A 383 -24.10 -13.25 5.48
N LYS A 384 -24.00 -12.52 6.60
CA LYS A 384 -25.08 -11.72 7.19
C LYS A 384 -25.34 -10.42 6.42
N ASN A 385 -24.29 -9.84 5.85
CA ASN A 385 -24.35 -8.55 5.15
C ASN A 385 -24.21 -8.71 3.63
N TYR A 386 -23.58 -9.80 3.17
CA TYR A 386 -23.36 -10.10 1.76
C TYR A 386 -23.50 -11.60 1.48
N SER A 387 -24.27 -11.97 0.45
CA SER A 387 -24.30 -13.33 -0.11
C SER A 387 -22.88 -13.87 -0.40
N PRO A 388 -22.62 -15.19 -0.29
CA PRO A 388 -21.35 -15.78 -0.76
C PRO A 388 -21.01 -15.39 -2.20
N ASP A 389 -22.00 -15.35 -3.08
CA ASP A 389 -21.86 -15.05 -4.51
C ASP A 389 -21.81 -13.54 -4.82
N PHE A 390 -21.76 -12.69 -3.80
CA PHE A 390 -21.75 -11.25 -3.96
C PHE A 390 -20.55 -10.77 -4.81
N LYS A 391 -20.86 -10.09 -5.90
CA LYS A 391 -19.94 -9.55 -6.89
C LYS A 391 -20.20 -8.05 -7.09
N SER A 392 -19.13 -7.34 -7.35
CA SER A 392 -19.07 -5.89 -7.45
C SER A 392 -18.39 -5.53 -8.77
N SER A 393 -19.17 -5.37 -9.84
CA SER A 393 -18.65 -5.04 -11.17
C SER A 393 -18.52 -3.53 -11.35
N ARG A 394 -17.42 -3.03 -11.91
CA ARG A 394 -17.32 -1.66 -12.44
C ARG A 394 -17.27 -1.68 -13.96
N PHE A 395 -17.96 -0.74 -14.59
CA PHE A 395 -17.73 -0.41 -16.00
C PHE A 395 -16.85 0.83 -16.06
N VAL A 396 -15.74 0.71 -16.78
CA VAL A 396 -14.61 1.65 -16.82
C VAL A 396 -14.31 1.91 -18.30
N ALA A 397 -14.48 3.16 -18.74
CA ALA A 397 -14.36 3.54 -20.14
C ALA A 397 -13.03 4.26 -20.37
N HIS A 398 -12.14 3.64 -21.16
CA HIS A 398 -10.86 4.22 -21.55
C HIS A 398 -11.07 5.18 -22.72
N ALA A 399 -10.64 6.44 -22.56
CA ALA A 399 -10.58 7.36 -23.68
C ALA A 399 -9.31 7.08 -24.48
N GLU A 400 -9.47 6.63 -25.73
CA GLU A 400 -8.32 6.38 -26.61
C GLU A 400 -7.44 7.61 -26.73
N SER A 401 -6.12 7.37 -26.67
CA SER A 401 -5.09 8.27 -27.13
C SER A 401 -4.11 7.47 -27.99
N ARG A 402 -4.64 6.76 -28.99
CA ARG A 402 -3.83 6.26 -30.10
C ARG A 402 -3.29 7.47 -30.86
N ALA A 403 -2.05 7.85 -30.55
CA ALA A 403 -1.23 8.59 -31.51
C ALA A 403 -1.20 7.79 -32.82
N ALA A 404 -1.15 8.49 -33.95
CA ALA A 404 -1.35 7.90 -35.26
C ALA A 404 -0.44 6.67 -35.49
N SER A 405 -0.97 5.66 -36.17
CA SER A 405 -0.16 4.57 -36.70
C SER A 405 0.99 5.15 -37.52
N ALA A 406 2.21 4.74 -37.22
CA ALA A 406 3.37 5.10 -38.02
C ALA A 406 3.18 4.54 -39.43
N ALA A 407 2.72 5.38 -40.35
CA ALA A 407 2.62 5.05 -41.75
C ALA A 407 4.03 4.75 -42.26
N SER A 408 4.22 3.56 -42.81
CA SER A 408 5.51 3.12 -43.34
C SER A 408 5.95 4.06 -44.46
N SER A 409 7.09 4.72 -44.29
CA SER A 409 7.75 5.51 -45.32
C SER A 409 8.40 4.59 -46.36
N SER A 410 7.57 3.89 -47.14
CA SER A 410 7.98 3.16 -48.33
C SER A 410 8.33 4.16 -49.43
N ALA A 411 9.62 4.34 -49.70
CA ALA A 411 10.06 5.11 -50.86
C ALA A 411 9.66 4.37 -52.15
N SER A 412 8.96 5.07 -53.05
CA SER A 412 8.79 4.71 -54.45
C SER A 412 9.05 5.95 -55.30
N SER A 413 9.66 5.75 -56.46
CA SER A 413 10.29 6.80 -57.26
C SER A 413 9.56 7.05 -58.58
N CYS A 414 10.11 8.03 -59.32
CA CYS A 414 10.02 8.25 -60.77
C CYS A 414 9.02 9.31 -61.29
N SER A 415 9.61 10.20 -62.08
CA SER A 415 9.06 10.89 -63.27
C SER A 415 8.18 12.12 -63.08
N GLU A 416 8.70 13.24 -63.60
CA GLU A 416 7.91 14.33 -64.18
C GLU A 416 7.30 13.88 -65.54
N PRO A 417 6.49 14.72 -66.21
CA PRO A 417 7.13 15.56 -67.22
C PRO A 417 6.64 17.02 -67.28
N ASP A 418 7.42 17.79 -68.04
CA ASP A 418 7.25 19.16 -68.51
C ASP A 418 5.82 19.55 -68.96
N THR A 419 5.45 20.83 -68.87
CA THR A 419 5.65 21.83 -69.97
C THR A 419 5.15 23.24 -69.55
N GLU A 420 5.92 24.27 -69.92
CA GLU A 420 5.64 25.74 -69.88
C GLU A 420 4.65 26.19 -71.01
N PRO A 421 4.39 27.49 -71.34
CA PRO A 421 4.85 28.78 -70.78
C PRO A 421 3.76 29.88 -70.56
N ASP A 422 4.23 31.08 -70.16
CA ASP A 422 3.77 32.44 -70.52
C ASP A 422 2.38 33.01 -70.14
N ALA A 423 2.42 34.04 -69.26
CA ALA A 423 1.99 35.45 -69.50
C ALA A 423 1.88 36.18 -68.14
N HIS A 424 2.85 36.99 -67.70
CA HIS A 424 3.12 38.41 -68.04
C HIS A 424 2.07 39.42 -67.52
N TRP A 425 2.52 40.66 -67.27
CA TRP A 425 1.91 41.80 -66.51
C TRP A 425 2.17 41.76 -65.00
N ASP A 426 3.21 42.39 -64.42
CA ASP A 426 3.84 43.74 -64.54
C ASP A 426 3.46 44.65 -63.33
N SER A 427 4.32 45.63 -63.09
CA SER A 427 4.56 46.47 -61.92
C SER A 427 3.37 47.20 -61.27
N GLY A 428 3.50 47.48 -59.97
CA GLY A 428 2.46 48.10 -59.14
C GLY A 428 2.92 48.52 -57.73
N GLU A 429 4.08 49.17 -57.61
CA GLU A 429 4.64 49.67 -56.34
C GLU A 429 3.95 50.98 -55.88
N HIS A 430 3.50 51.11 -54.62
CA HIS A 430 3.68 52.31 -53.74
C HIS A 430 2.85 52.31 -52.42
N ALA A 431 3.20 53.26 -51.52
CA ALA A 431 2.35 53.92 -50.51
C ALA A 431 1.93 53.21 -49.18
N ARG A 432 2.82 53.30 -48.17
CA ARG A 432 2.48 53.69 -46.77
C ARG A 432 2.01 55.18 -46.75
N PRO A 433 1.39 55.82 -45.69
CA PRO A 433 1.85 55.76 -44.27
C PRO A 433 0.91 56.21 -43.08
N ARG A 434 1.50 56.29 -41.87
CA ARG A 434 1.08 57.01 -40.60
C ARG A 434 0.00 56.31 -39.74
N GLY A 435 -0.06 56.49 -38.40
CA GLY A 435 0.84 57.15 -37.42
C GLY A 435 1.58 56.11 -36.52
N ARG A 436 2.66 56.41 -35.77
CA ARG A 436 2.91 57.44 -34.72
C ARG A 436 2.04 57.26 -33.46
N CYS A 437 2.57 57.30 -32.22
CA CYS A 437 3.96 57.53 -31.77
C CYS A 437 4.23 56.99 -30.34
N ALA A 438 5.49 56.56 -30.09
CA ALA A 438 6.37 56.85 -28.94
C ALA A 438 5.90 56.59 -27.47
N SER A 439 6.77 56.44 -26.46
CA SER A 439 8.24 56.65 -26.33
C SER A 439 8.84 55.63 -25.33
N ALA A 440 9.99 54.99 -25.64
CA ALA A 440 11.35 55.27 -25.08
C ALA A 440 11.55 54.87 -23.58
N TRP A 441 12.72 54.44 -23.08
CA TRP A 441 14.12 54.74 -23.44
C TRP A 441 15.03 53.49 -23.63
N ALA A 442 16.21 53.70 -24.23
CA ALA A 442 17.40 52.82 -24.18
C ALA A 442 18.40 53.39 -23.12
N ALA A 443 19.69 53.05 -22.95
CA ALA A 443 20.71 52.21 -23.61
C ALA A 443 21.83 51.96 -22.55
N THR A 444 22.97 51.26 -22.70
CA THR A 444 23.64 50.48 -23.77
C THR A 444 24.66 49.51 -23.10
N GLY A 445 25.25 48.55 -23.82
CA GLY A 445 26.45 47.83 -23.33
C GLY A 445 26.89 46.66 -24.21
N SER A 446 28.07 46.74 -24.83
CA SER A 446 28.58 45.77 -25.81
C SER A 446 29.90 45.12 -25.38
N CYS A 447 30.08 43.83 -25.66
CA CYS A 447 31.22 43.30 -26.45
C CYS A 447 31.14 41.78 -26.65
N ARG A 448 32.01 41.23 -27.53
CA ARG A 448 32.04 39.82 -27.99
C ARG A 448 33.31 39.07 -27.51
N PRO A 449 33.49 37.76 -27.77
CA PRO A 449 34.22 36.86 -26.88
C PRO A 449 35.70 36.63 -27.21
N THR A 450 36.40 35.94 -26.31
CA THR A 450 37.76 35.41 -26.48
C THR A 450 37.83 33.91 -26.18
N THR A 451 38.32 33.10 -27.12
CA THR A 451 38.95 31.79 -26.86
C THR A 451 40.48 31.97 -26.89
N PRO A 452 41.26 31.00 -26.36
CA PRO A 452 42.01 30.14 -27.30
C PRO A 452 42.30 28.70 -26.82
N THR A 453 42.62 27.82 -27.80
CA THR A 453 43.50 26.61 -27.82
C THR A 453 43.70 25.76 -26.54
N THR A 454 43.48 24.43 -26.46
CA THR A 454 43.84 23.24 -27.29
C THR A 454 45.31 22.74 -27.26
N ARG A 455 45.53 21.52 -26.72
CA ARG A 455 46.54 20.49 -27.09
C ARG A 455 46.11 19.14 -26.46
N ASN A 456 45.91 18.07 -27.23
CA ASN A 456 46.85 16.94 -27.56
C ASN A 456 47.21 16.09 -26.32
N TYR A 457 47.18 14.75 -26.31
CA TYR A 457 47.26 13.69 -27.36
C TYR A 457 46.12 12.66 -27.14
N ALA A 458 45.45 12.05 -28.14
CA ALA A 458 45.86 11.21 -29.27
C ALA A 458 46.19 9.73 -28.92
N HIS A 459 45.27 8.81 -29.21
CA HIS A 459 45.51 7.54 -29.96
C HIS A 459 44.17 6.84 -30.31
N ALA A 460 44.16 6.11 -31.43
CA ALA A 460 43.06 5.25 -31.93
C ALA A 460 43.48 3.76 -31.83
N PRO A 461 42.68 2.71 -32.19
CA PRO A 461 41.59 2.66 -33.17
C PRO A 461 40.29 1.96 -32.68
N ALA A 462 39.37 1.69 -33.61
CA ALA A 462 38.12 0.94 -33.37
C ALA A 462 38.13 -0.44 -34.05
N ALA A 463 37.50 -1.46 -33.43
CA ALA A 463 37.04 -2.68 -34.11
C ALA A 463 36.04 -3.51 -33.26
N ALA A 464 34.97 -3.97 -33.91
CA ALA A 464 34.16 -5.19 -33.66
C ALA A 464 33.43 -5.41 -32.29
N PRO A 465 32.26 -6.11 -32.31
CA PRO A 465 31.49 -6.45 -31.11
C PRO A 465 31.84 -7.84 -30.53
N LEU A 466 31.67 -8.02 -29.21
CA LEU A 466 31.94 -9.28 -28.51
C LEU A 466 30.66 -9.99 -28.03
N HIS A 467 30.29 -11.02 -28.79
CA HIS A 467 29.65 -12.29 -28.41
C HIS A 467 28.34 -12.33 -27.59
N ALA A 468 27.42 -13.16 -28.08
CA ALA A 468 26.13 -13.47 -27.46
C ALA A 468 26.28 -14.31 -26.16
N ALA A 469 25.33 -14.12 -25.24
CA ALA A 469 25.11 -15.04 -24.12
C ALA A 469 24.39 -16.33 -24.58
N PRO A 470 24.54 -17.48 -23.89
CA PRO A 470 23.98 -18.75 -24.35
C PRO A 470 22.45 -18.83 -24.20
N ASN A 471 21.80 -19.48 -25.18
CA ASN A 471 20.40 -19.90 -25.05
C ASN A 471 20.26 -20.97 -23.96
N LEU A 472 19.40 -20.76 -22.97
CA LEU A 472 19.01 -21.81 -22.03
C LEU A 472 17.81 -22.58 -22.60
N SER A 473 18.09 -23.61 -23.40
CA SER A 473 17.08 -24.49 -23.98
C SER A 473 16.41 -25.34 -22.89
N ILE A 474 15.18 -24.99 -22.51
CA ILE A 474 14.36 -25.83 -21.62
C ILE A 474 13.85 -27.02 -22.42
N LEU A 475 14.31 -28.21 -22.07
CA LEU A 475 13.76 -29.48 -22.58
C LEU A 475 12.34 -29.66 -22.00
N ILE A 476 11.36 -29.71 -22.90
CA ILE A 476 10.00 -30.14 -22.57
C ILE A 476 10.01 -31.67 -22.55
N ASN A 477 9.88 -32.26 -21.36
CA ASN A 477 9.53 -33.67 -21.22
C ASN A 477 8.02 -33.79 -21.10
N ASP A 478 7.36 -34.19 -22.19
CA ASP A 478 5.95 -34.58 -22.17
C ASP A 478 5.78 -35.88 -21.37
N HIS A 479 5.22 -35.79 -20.15
CA HIS A 479 4.59 -36.93 -19.47
C HIS A 479 3.71 -36.48 -18.28
N MET A 480 2.45 -36.12 -18.53
CA MET A 480 1.32 -36.74 -17.82
C MET A 480 -0.04 -36.39 -18.44
N LEU A 481 -0.78 -37.44 -18.82
CA LEU A 481 -2.21 -37.41 -19.08
C LEU A 481 -2.94 -37.99 -17.87
N LEU A 482 -4.15 -37.47 -17.61
CA LEU A 482 -5.12 -37.97 -16.61
C LEU A 482 -4.70 -37.76 -15.13
N SER A 483 -5.61 -37.61 -14.17
CA SER A 483 -7.09 -37.70 -14.22
C SER A 483 -7.79 -36.55 -13.47
N CYS A 484 -9.08 -36.35 -13.77
CA CYS A 484 -10.01 -35.69 -12.86
C CYS A 484 -10.73 -36.75 -12.03
N GLU A 485 -10.84 -36.55 -10.72
CA GLU A 485 -11.98 -36.88 -9.84
C GLU A 485 -11.66 -36.27 -8.45
N SER A 486 -12.50 -35.41 -7.87
CA SER A 486 -13.85 -35.63 -7.33
C SER A 486 -13.85 -36.37 -5.99
N THR A 487 -13.96 -35.61 -4.89
CA THR A 487 -14.71 -36.06 -3.72
C THR A 487 -15.25 -34.86 -2.94
N TYR A 488 -16.56 -34.81 -2.76
CA TYR A 488 -17.20 -34.05 -1.69
C TYR A 488 -17.21 -34.92 -0.43
N LEU A 489 -16.88 -34.36 0.74
CA LEU A 489 -17.51 -34.61 2.05
C LEU A 489 -17.02 -33.59 3.08
#